data_AF-A0A2M9A484-F1
#
_entry.id   AF-A0A2M9A484-F1
#
_cell.length_a   1.000
_cell.length_b   1.000
_cell.length_c   1.000
_cell.angle_alpha   90.00
_cell.angle_beta   90.00
_cell.angle_gamma   90.00
#
_symmetry.space_group_name_H-M   'P 1'
#
loop_
_entity.id
_entity.type
_entity.pdbx_description
1 polymer ?
#
loop_
_entity_poly.entity_id
_entity_poly.type
_entity_poly.pdbx_seq_one_letter_code
_entity_poly.pdbx_strand_id
1 'polypeptide(L)'
;MLSFINIMGGKNPLDDPEDEESTEGGEGKKKVEVKGFMSWSDALVLLLIIGGIIGGYKYYQYTKKKSAETFARCALLFDGGDFAVAKDCYESTWELSYAPADLDSIRVVRLGAIEDMKVSQEYVLETTRTALQGNDTVAAIKAMKSFQGPILLNEDDAEEWKSLQTAFASAMQDSVVNTVKDSTAAK
;
A
#
# COMPACT_ATOMS: atom_id res chain seq x y z
N MET A 1 -1.88 14.57 -25.14
CA MET A 1 -0.87 14.71 -26.20
C MET A 1 0.08 15.83 -25.80
N LEU A 2 1.29 15.47 -25.38
CA LEU A 2 2.42 16.41 -25.20
C LEU A 2 2.96 16.73 -26.60
N SER A 3 3.12 18.01 -26.93
CA SER A 3 3.83 18.42 -28.15
C SER A 3 5.06 19.23 -27.77
N PHE A 4 6.20 18.56 -27.77
CA PHE A 4 7.55 19.13 -27.78
C PHE A 4 7.95 19.37 -29.23
N ILE A 5 7.67 20.54 -29.81
CA ILE A 5 8.32 20.99 -31.06
C ILE A 5 8.48 22.52 -31.00
N ASN A 6 9.64 22.97 -30.52
CA ASN A 6 10.43 23.96 -31.27
C ASN A 6 11.87 23.98 -30.73
N ILE A 7 12.61 22.95 -31.13
CA ILE A 7 14.07 22.91 -31.14
C ILE A 7 14.48 23.28 -32.57
N MET A 8 15.39 24.24 -32.69
CA MET A 8 16.24 24.54 -33.86
C MET A 8 15.57 25.10 -35.13
N GLY A 9 15.51 26.43 -35.19
CA GLY A 9 15.31 27.21 -36.40
C GLY A 9 16.30 28.38 -36.49
N GLY A 10 17.54 28.06 -36.89
CA GLY A 10 18.53 28.90 -37.59
C GLY A 10 18.66 30.40 -37.28
N LYS A 11 19.82 30.77 -36.72
CA LYS A 11 20.92 31.51 -37.40
C LYS A 11 21.86 32.13 -36.36
N ASN A 12 23.16 31.85 -36.50
CA ASN A 12 24.24 32.49 -35.74
C ASN A 12 24.29 33.99 -36.05
N PRO A 13 24.40 34.90 -35.06
CA PRO A 13 24.62 36.32 -35.30
C PRO A 13 26.12 36.70 -35.30
N LEU A 14 26.99 35.83 -35.82
CA LEU A 14 28.43 36.09 -35.97
C LEU A 14 28.84 36.30 -37.44
N ASP A 15 28.02 37.03 -38.19
CA ASP A 15 28.40 37.56 -39.50
C ASP A 15 28.22 39.09 -39.48
N ASP A 16 29.29 39.79 -39.08
CA ASP A 16 29.63 41.15 -39.53
C ASP A 16 30.59 40.96 -40.73
N PRO A 17 30.64 41.84 -41.76
CA PRO A 17 30.96 43.27 -41.56
C PRO A 17 30.37 44.25 -42.61
N GLU A 18 30.73 45.53 -42.44
CA GLU A 18 30.73 46.67 -43.38
C GLU A 18 29.70 47.78 -43.09
N ASP A 19 30.16 48.69 -42.21
CA ASP A 19 30.37 50.12 -42.46
C ASP A 19 29.22 50.95 -43.05
N GLU A 20 28.75 51.92 -42.26
CA GLU A 20 28.84 53.33 -42.66
C GLU A 20 28.77 54.24 -41.42
N GLU A 21 29.91 54.87 -41.13
CA GLU A 21 30.08 55.99 -40.21
C GLU A 21 29.15 57.15 -40.54
N SER A 22 28.52 57.75 -39.53
CA SER A 22 28.62 59.21 -39.36
C SER A 22 28.10 59.72 -38.00
N THR A 23 28.95 60.55 -37.41
CA THR A 23 28.67 61.68 -36.49
C THR A 23 28.42 61.43 -35.01
N GLU A 24 29.51 61.59 -34.27
CA GLU A 24 29.68 62.35 -33.02
C GLU A 24 28.46 63.02 -32.39
N GLY A 25 28.37 62.88 -31.06
CA GLY A 25 27.89 63.95 -30.18
C GLY A 25 26.78 63.51 -29.23
N GLY A 26 27.08 63.50 -27.93
CA GLY A 26 26.02 63.58 -26.92
C GLY A 26 26.26 62.74 -25.69
N GLU A 27 26.80 63.39 -24.67
CA GLU A 27 26.77 62.96 -23.28
C GLU A 27 25.42 62.35 -22.90
N GLY A 28 25.49 61.15 -22.36
CA GLY A 28 24.37 60.53 -21.72
C GLY A 28 24.87 59.30 -21.02
N LYS A 29 25.41 59.48 -19.80
CA LYS A 29 25.39 58.40 -18.81
C LYS A 29 23.95 57.89 -18.82
N LYS A 30 23.69 56.75 -19.47
CA LYS A 30 22.45 56.01 -19.29
C LYS A 30 22.44 55.73 -17.80
N LYS A 31 21.71 56.58 -17.06
CA LYS A 31 21.29 56.26 -15.71
C LYS A 31 20.77 54.84 -15.85
N VAL A 32 21.34 53.92 -15.09
CA VAL A 32 20.67 52.66 -14.83
C VAL A 32 19.37 53.11 -14.20
N GLU A 33 18.33 53.23 -15.03
CA GLU A 33 16.98 53.35 -14.58
C GLU A 33 16.80 52.07 -13.77
N VAL A 34 16.90 52.23 -12.45
CA VAL A 34 16.39 51.24 -11.51
C VAL A 34 14.91 51.19 -11.85
N LYS A 35 14.57 50.31 -12.79
CA LYS A 35 13.21 50.09 -13.27
C LYS A 35 12.38 49.88 -12.01
N GLY A 36 11.42 50.78 -11.87
CA GLY A 36 10.78 51.10 -10.62
C GLY A 36 10.17 49.90 -9.92
N PHE A 37 10.01 50.09 -8.62
CA PHE A 37 9.02 49.49 -7.73
C PHE A 37 8.19 48.39 -8.39
N MET A 38 8.52 47.15 -8.03
CA MET A 38 7.75 45.95 -8.29
C MET A 38 6.25 46.29 -8.28
N SER A 39 5.58 46.07 -9.41
CA SER A 39 4.14 46.36 -9.53
C SER A 39 3.38 45.68 -8.38
N TRP A 40 2.35 46.32 -7.83
CA TRP A 40 1.51 45.71 -6.79
C TRP A 40 0.97 44.34 -7.23
N SER A 41 0.70 44.17 -8.53
CA SER A 41 0.31 42.87 -9.10
C SER A 41 1.40 41.81 -8.95
N ASP A 42 2.66 42.20 -9.14
CA ASP A 42 3.83 41.33 -9.04
C ASP A 42 4.11 40.96 -7.57
N ALA A 43 3.81 41.87 -6.63
CA ALA A 43 3.82 41.58 -5.19
C ALA A 43 2.76 40.57 -4.77
N LEU A 44 1.53 40.67 -5.32
CA LEU A 44 0.49 39.68 -5.06
C LEU A 44 0.83 38.30 -5.63
N VAL A 45 1.42 38.25 -6.83
CA VAL A 45 1.88 36.99 -7.43
C VAL A 45 2.96 36.35 -6.59
N LEU A 46 3.97 37.11 -6.13
CA LEU A 46 5.01 36.59 -5.24
C LEU A 46 4.44 36.11 -3.90
N LEU A 47 3.47 36.80 -3.32
CA LEU A 47 2.80 36.34 -2.09
C LEU A 47 2.04 35.03 -2.30
N LEU A 48 1.36 34.85 -3.44
CA LEU A 48 0.72 33.57 -3.79
C LEU A 48 1.73 32.44 -3.95
N ILE A 49 2.87 32.70 -4.58
CA ILE A 49 3.95 31.71 -4.73
C ILE A 49 4.51 31.32 -3.36
N ILE A 50 4.84 32.31 -2.51
CA ILE A 50 5.34 32.06 -1.15
C ILE A 50 4.30 31.30 -0.32
N GLY A 51 3.03 31.70 -0.41
CA GLY A 51 1.92 31.01 0.25
C GLY A 51 1.77 29.57 -0.24
N GLY A 52 1.91 29.32 -1.54
CA GLY A 52 1.92 27.98 -2.13
C GLY A 52 3.09 27.13 -1.67
N ILE A 53 4.29 27.70 -1.54
CA ILE A 53 5.48 27.01 -1.02
C ILE A 53 5.28 26.63 0.45
N ILE A 54 4.88 27.58 1.29
CA ILE A 54 4.69 27.34 2.73
C ILE A 54 3.53 26.37 2.96
N GLY A 55 2.41 26.57 2.27
CA GLY A 55 1.23 25.70 2.34
C GLY A 55 1.54 24.29 1.85
N GLY A 56 2.22 24.17 0.71
CA GLY A 56 2.67 22.90 0.15
C GLY A 56 3.63 22.16 1.09
N TYR A 57 4.58 22.87 1.71
CA TYR A 57 5.50 22.28 2.69
C TYR A 57 4.76 21.78 3.95
N LYS A 58 3.83 22.57 4.49
CA LYS A 58 3.00 22.15 5.63
C LYS A 58 2.14 20.95 5.29
N TYR A 59 1.51 20.94 4.12
CA TYR A 59 0.71 19.81 3.65
C TYR A 59 1.57 18.55 3.47
N TYR A 60 2.75 18.67 2.86
CA TYR A 60 3.69 17.56 2.69
C TYR A 60 4.15 16.96 4.02
N GLN A 61 4.47 17.80 5.01
CA GLN A 61 4.84 17.31 6.35
C GLN A 61 3.67 16.62 7.04
N TYR A 62 2.45 17.14 6.88
CA TYR A 62 1.24 16.52 7.42
C TYR A 62 0.97 15.16 6.78
N THR A 63 1.00 15.04 5.45
CA THR A 63 0.76 13.77 4.75
C THR A 63 1.83 12.74 5.07
N LYS A 64 3.10 13.17 5.17
CA LYS A 64 4.20 12.31 5.60
C LYS A 64 3.99 11.75 7.00
N LYS A 65 3.60 12.60 7.97
CA LYS A 65 3.31 12.16 9.34
C LYS A 65 2.12 11.21 9.40
N LYS A 66 1.02 11.56 8.74
CA LYS A 66 -0.20 10.73 8.68
C LYS A 66 0.10 9.35 8.08
N SER A 67 0.88 9.31 6.99
CA SER A 67 1.30 8.06 6.36
C SER A 67 2.10 7.19 7.33
N ALA A 68 3.12 7.74 7.98
CA ALA A 68 3.92 7.00 8.96
C ALA A 68 3.09 6.47 10.13
N GLU A 69 2.14 7.26 10.65
CA GLU A 69 1.24 6.84 11.73
C GLU A 69 0.31 5.70 11.29
N THR A 70 -0.27 5.77 10.09
CA THR A 70 -1.13 4.70 9.56
C THR A 70 -0.33 3.41 9.38
N PHE A 71 0.84 3.47 8.75
CA PHE A 71 1.70 2.30 8.55
C PHE A 71 2.16 1.67 9.88
N ALA A 72 2.50 2.50 10.87
CA ALA A 72 2.84 2.01 12.21
C ALA A 72 1.66 1.28 12.87
N ARG A 73 0.44 1.81 12.74
CA ARG A 73 -0.76 1.13 13.24
C ARG A 73 -0.99 -0.21 12.54
N CYS A 74 -0.85 -0.28 11.22
CA CYS A 74 -1.01 -1.54 10.50
C CYS A 74 0.07 -2.56 10.87
N ALA A 75 1.31 -2.11 11.10
CA ALA A 75 2.39 -2.97 11.57
C ALA A 75 2.08 -3.57 12.95
N LEU A 76 1.53 -2.78 13.89
CA LEU A 76 1.13 -3.29 15.21
C LEU A 76 0.02 -4.36 15.12
N LEU A 77 -0.93 -4.20 14.20
CA LEU A 77 -1.98 -5.20 13.96
C LEU A 77 -1.40 -6.48 13.38
N PHE A 78 -0.50 -6.36 12.40
CA PHE A 78 0.18 -7.48 11.79
C PHE A 78 1.03 -8.25 12.82
N ASP A 79 1.89 -7.54 13.55
CA ASP A 79 2.79 -8.14 14.53
C ASP A 79 2.00 -8.69 15.76
N GLY A 80 0.81 -8.13 16.03
CA GLY A 80 -0.14 -8.65 17.01
C GLY A 80 -0.91 -9.90 16.57
N GLY A 81 -0.75 -10.34 15.33
CA GLY A 81 -1.41 -11.55 14.78
C GLY A 81 -2.85 -11.36 14.34
N ASP A 82 -3.38 -10.13 14.38
CA ASP A 82 -4.72 -9.81 13.88
C ASP A 82 -4.65 -9.56 12.37
N PHE A 83 -4.37 -10.61 11.60
CA PHE A 83 -4.06 -10.50 10.18
C PHE A 83 -5.26 -10.07 9.32
N ALA A 84 -6.49 -10.38 9.74
CA ALA A 84 -7.69 -9.91 9.04
C ALA A 84 -7.78 -8.38 9.11
N VAL A 85 -7.69 -7.82 10.32
CA VAL A 85 -7.72 -6.36 10.51
C VAL A 85 -6.46 -5.69 9.96
N ALA A 86 -5.31 -6.37 10.01
CA ALA A 86 -4.08 -5.89 9.41
C ALA A 86 -4.18 -5.79 7.87
N LYS A 87 -4.83 -6.75 7.21
CA LYS A 87 -5.07 -6.73 5.76
C LYS A 87 -5.85 -5.48 5.36
N ASP A 88 -7.00 -5.27 5.98
CA ASP A 88 -7.85 -4.10 5.73
C ASP A 88 -7.11 -2.79 6.01
N CYS A 89 -6.31 -2.76 7.08
CA CYS A 89 -5.48 -1.60 7.42
C CYS A 89 -4.47 -1.30 6.31
N TYR A 90 -3.72 -2.31 5.85
CA TYR A 90 -2.76 -2.13 4.76
C TYR A 90 -3.43 -1.80 3.43
N GLU A 91 -4.61 -2.33 3.13
CA GLU A 91 -5.37 -1.95 1.94
C GLU A 91 -5.80 -0.49 1.98
N SER A 92 -6.22 0.03 3.14
CA SER A 92 -6.57 1.46 3.28
C SER A 92 -5.40 2.42 2.99
N THR A 93 -4.16 1.94 3.09
CA THR A 93 -2.98 2.78 2.79
C THR A 93 -2.84 3.11 1.30
N TRP A 94 -3.53 2.40 0.39
CA TRP A 94 -3.56 2.74 -1.04
C TRP A 94 -4.21 4.10 -1.30
N GLU A 95 -5.07 4.56 -0.39
CA GLU A 95 -5.75 5.85 -0.48
C GLU A 95 -4.91 7.02 0.04
N LEU A 96 -3.73 6.75 0.61
CA LEU A 96 -2.84 7.81 1.11
C LEU A 96 -2.24 8.59 -0.05
N SER A 97 -2.30 9.92 0.04
CA SER A 97 -1.70 10.83 -0.95
C SER A 97 -0.16 10.80 -0.96
N TYR A 98 0.46 10.14 0.02
CA TYR A 98 1.90 9.96 0.11
C TYR A 98 2.24 8.64 0.81
N ALA A 99 3.05 7.82 0.15
CA ALA A 99 3.71 6.65 0.73
C ALA A 99 5.18 6.64 0.28
N PRO A 100 6.15 6.64 1.21
CA PRO A 100 7.56 6.37 0.91
C PRO A 100 7.72 5.00 0.24
N ALA A 101 8.69 4.86 -0.65
CA ALA A 101 8.97 3.59 -1.34
C ALA A 101 9.21 2.43 -0.37
N ASP A 102 9.90 2.68 0.74
CA ASP A 102 10.15 1.66 1.76
C ASP A 102 8.83 1.15 2.38
N LEU A 103 7.89 2.06 2.69
CA LEU A 103 6.59 1.68 3.25
C LEU A 103 5.70 0.99 2.21
N ASP A 104 5.77 1.40 0.95
CA ASP A 104 5.09 0.73 -0.15
C ASP A 104 5.56 -0.73 -0.30
N SER A 105 6.88 -0.95 -0.27
CA SER A 105 7.45 -2.28 -0.30
C SER A 105 6.99 -3.15 0.89
N ILE A 106 6.97 -2.57 2.09
CA ILE A 106 6.49 -3.25 3.30
C ILE A 106 5.03 -3.64 3.16
N ARG A 107 4.17 -2.75 2.65
CA ARG A 107 2.75 -3.08 2.40
C ARG A 107 2.61 -4.30 1.52
N VAL A 108 3.29 -4.32 0.36
CA VAL A 108 3.17 -5.43 -0.60
C VAL A 108 3.64 -6.73 0.03
N VAL A 109 4.76 -6.70 0.76
CA VAL A 109 5.28 -7.89 1.45
C VAL A 109 4.30 -8.39 2.52
N ARG A 110 3.72 -7.49 3.32
CA ARG A 110 2.81 -7.87 4.41
C ARG A 110 1.46 -8.36 3.87
N LEU A 111 0.89 -7.71 2.86
CA LEU A 111 -0.32 -8.19 2.20
C LEU A 111 -0.08 -9.55 1.53
N GLY A 112 1.05 -9.72 0.85
CA GLY A 112 1.44 -11.01 0.27
C GLY A 112 1.54 -12.12 1.32
N ALA A 113 2.18 -11.85 2.46
CA ALA A 113 2.27 -12.82 3.55
C ALA A 113 0.89 -13.22 4.11
N ILE A 114 -0.05 -12.27 4.23
CA ILE A 114 -1.41 -12.57 4.67
C ILE A 114 -2.14 -13.44 3.63
N GLU A 115 -1.98 -13.13 2.35
CA GLU A 115 -2.59 -13.90 1.28
C GLU A 115 -2.01 -15.32 1.18
N ASP A 116 -0.69 -15.48 1.35
CA ASP A 116 -0.03 -16.79 1.40
C ASP A 116 -0.57 -17.64 2.57
N MET A 117 -0.80 -17.03 3.74
CA MET A 117 -1.44 -17.71 4.87
C MET A 117 -2.86 -18.15 4.53
N LYS A 118 -3.66 -17.29 3.88
CA LYS A 118 -5.01 -17.63 3.43
C LYS A 118 -5.00 -18.79 2.44
N VAL A 119 -4.17 -18.73 1.40
CA VAL A 119 -4.04 -19.79 0.38
C VAL A 119 -3.61 -21.11 1.03
N SER A 120 -2.68 -21.06 2.00
CA SER A 120 -2.28 -22.27 2.74
C SER A 120 -3.45 -22.89 3.50
N GLN A 121 -4.35 -22.06 4.05
CA GLN A 121 -5.53 -22.51 4.76
C GLN A 121 -6.58 -23.10 3.82
N GLU A 122 -6.82 -22.47 2.67
CA GLU A 122 -7.71 -22.98 1.61
C GLU A 122 -7.23 -24.34 1.11
N TYR A 123 -5.91 -24.51 0.94
CA TYR A 123 -5.33 -25.80 0.57
C TYR A 123 -5.59 -26.90 1.62
N VAL A 124 -5.52 -26.56 2.91
CA VAL A 124 -5.87 -27.51 3.99
C VAL A 124 -7.35 -27.89 3.94
N LEU A 125 -8.22 -26.91 3.71
CA LEU A 125 -9.65 -27.16 3.57
C LEU A 125 -9.94 -28.07 2.37
N GLU A 126 -9.33 -27.81 1.22
CA GLU A 126 -9.49 -28.63 0.01
C GLU A 126 -8.94 -30.06 0.18
N THR A 127 -7.81 -30.19 0.86
CA THR A 127 -7.24 -31.51 1.22
C THR A 127 -8.20 -32.27 2.14
N THR A 128 -8.85 -31.57 3.06
CA THR A 128 -9.86 -32.15 3.96
C THR A 128 -11.09 -32.59 3.17
N ARG A 129 -11.61 -31.76 2.26
CA ARG A 129 -12.73 -32.10 1.37
C ARG A 129 -12.42 -33.35 0.54
N THR A 130 -11.23 -33.41 -0.05
CA THR A 130 -10.77 -34.56 -0.86
C THR A 130 -10.71 -35.86 -0.03
N ALA A 131 -10.17 -35.79 1.19
CA ALA A 131 -10.13 -36.94 2.09
C ALA A 131 -11.55 -37.42 2.47
N LEU A 132 -12.47 -36.50 2.73
CA LEU A 132 -13.87 -36.83 3.03
C LEU A 132 -14.59 -37.47 1.83
N GLN A 133 -14.36 -36.98 0.60
CA GLN A 133 -14.90 -37.60 -0.61
C GLN A 133 -14.37 -39.04 -0.82
N GLY A 134 -13.15 -39.31 -0.38
CA GLY A 134 -12.55 -40.64 -0.34
C GLY A 134 -13.00 -41.53 0.82
N ASN A 135 -13.93 -41.07 1.68
CA ASN A 135 -14.33 -41.71 2.94
C ASN A 135 -13.18 -41.92 3.96
N ASP A 136 -12.05 -41.20 3.81
CA ASP A 136 -10.93 -41.26 4.75
C ASP A 136 -11.03 -40.13 5.78
N THR A 137 -11.84 -40.37 6.81
CA THR A 137 -12.07 -39.41 7.91
C THR A 137 -10.83 -39.17 8.76
N VAL A 138 -9.91 -40.14 8.83
CA VAL A 138 -8.67 -40.02 9.61
C VAL A 138 -7.71 -39.05 8.93
N ALA A 139 -7.54 -39.17 7.61
CA ALA A 139 -6.75 -38.24 6.82
C ALA A 139 -7.33 -36.82 6.86
N ALA A 140 -8.67 -36.69 6.79
CA ALA A 140 -9.35 -35.40 6.89
C ALA A 140 -9.10 -34.70 8.24
N ILE A 141 -9.24 -35.43 9.35
CA ILE A 141 -8.94 -34.91 10.70
C ILE A 141 -7.48 -34.49 10.81
N LYS A 142 -6.56 -35.30 10.27
CA LYS A 142 -5.12 -35.02 10.31
C LYS A 142 -4.77 -33.76 9.53
N ALA A 143 -5.35 -33.57 8.35
CA ALA A 143 -5.17 -32.37 7.54
C ALA A 143 -5.64 -31.12 8.29
N MET A 144 -6.88 -31.11 8.80
CA MET A 144 -7.39 -29.96 9.57
C MET A 144 -6.57 -29.65 10.82
N LYS A 145 -6.11 -30.66 11.57
CA LYS A 145 -5.28 -30.46 12.76
C LYS A 145 -3.87 -29.92 12.45
N SER A 146 -3.43 -30.01 11.20
CA SER A 146 -2.11 -29.49 10.80
C SER A 146 -2.06 -27.96 10.78
N PHE A 147 -3.21 -27.29 10.66
CA PHE A 147 -3.30 -25.83 10.66
C PHE A 147 -3.45 -25.29 12.09
N GLN A 148 -2.56 -24.37 12.48
CA GLN A 148 -2.55 -23.74 13.82
C GLN A 148 -2.61 -22.21 13.76
N GLY A 149 -3.03 -21.64 12.63
CA GLY A 149 -3.10 -20.19 12.43
C GLY A 149 -4.48 -19.59 12.72
N PRO A 150 -4.60 -18.26 12.72
CA PRO A 150 -5.89 -17.58 12.67
C PRO A 150 -6.63 -17.91 11.36
N ILE A 151 -7.96 -17.88 11.42
CA ILE A 151 -8.81 -18.16 10.27
C ILE A 151 -8.90 -16.92 9.38
N LEU A 152 -8.45 -17.04 8.13
CA LEU A 152 -8.44 -15.98 7.11
C LEU A 152 -9.30 -16.32 5.88
N LEU A 153 -10.10 -17.38 5.99
CA LEU A 153 -11.02 -17.83 4.95
C LEU A 153 -12.16 -16.82 4.72
N ASN A 154 -12.72 -16.86 3.51
CA ASN A 154 -13.95 -16.15 3.20
C ASN A 154 -15.11 -16.72 4.02
N GLU A 155 -16.24 -16.00 4.08
CA GLU A 155 -17.38 -16.36 4.95
C GLU A 155 -17.87 -17.80 4.72
N ASP A 156 -18.11 -18.20 3.46
CA ASP A 156 -18.56 -19.55 3.11
C ASP A 156 -17.57 -20.65 3.57
N ASP A 157 -16.29 -20.49 3.24
CA ASP A 157 -15.25 -21.46 3.60
C ASP A 157 -15.00 -21.48 5.13
N ALA A 158 -15.18 -20.35 5.80
CA ALA A 158 -15.06 -20.25 7.26
C ALA A 158 -16.22 -20.94 7.97
N GLU A 159 -17.44 -20.87 7.43
CA GLU A 159 -18.58 -21.64 7.91
C GLU A 159 -18.36 -23.13 7.73
N GLU A 160 -17.91 -23.56 6.55
CA GLU A 160 -17.58 -24.95 6.30
C GLU A 160 -16.50 -25.45 7.26
N TRP A 161 -15.41 -24.69 7.43
CA TRP A 161 -14.34 -25.02 8.37
C TRP A 161 -14.87 -25.24 9.80
N LYS A 162 -15.73 -24.35 10.29
CA LYS A 162 -16.35 -24.47 11.63
C LYS A 162 -17.25 -25.71 11.71
N SER A 163 -18.01 -25.99 10.66
CA SER A 163 -18.89 -27.15 10.61
C SER A 163 -18.09 -28.46 10.70
N LEU A 164 -17.00 -28.56 9.95
CA LEU A 164 -16.10 -29.72 9.95
C LEU A 164 -15.38 -29.86 11.29
N GLN A 165 -14.92 -28.76 11.87
CA GLN A 165 -14.29 -28.76 13.19
C GLN A 165 -15.24 -29.29 14.27
N THR A 166 -16.51 -28.87 14.23
CA THR A 166 -17.55 -29.33 15.17
C THR A 166 -17.88 -30.81 14.96
N ALA A 167 -18.05 -31.23 13.70
CA ALA A 167 -18.33 -32.62 13.36
C ALA A 167 -17.20 -33.56 13.81
N PHE A 168 -15.94 -33.17 13.60
CA PHE A 168 -14.78 -33.95 14.03
C PHE A 168 -14.62 -33.98 15.55
N ALA A 169 -14.94 -32.88 16.25
CA ALA A 169 -14.94 -32.85 17.71
C ALA A 169 -15.97 -33.83 18.29
N SER A 170 -17.20 -33.84 17.76
CA SER A 170 -18.25 -34.78 18.17
C SER A 170 -17.88 -36.23 17.89
N ALA A 171 -17.37 -36.53 16.68
CA ALA A 171 -16.97 -37.88 16.29
C ALA A 171 -15.84 -38.44 17.18
N MET A 172 -14.88 -37.59 17.58
CA MET A 172 -13.85 -38.00 18.54
C MET A 172 -14.43 -38.25 19.93
N GLN A 173 -15.38 -37.44 20.40
CA GLN A 173 -16.02 -37.62 21.71
C GLN A 173 -16.84 -38.92 21.78
N ASP A 174 -17.61 -39.23 20.74
CA ASP A 174 -18.40 -40.46 20.66
C ASP A 174 -17.51 -41.72 20.61
N SER A 175 -16.37 -41.64 19.91
CA SER A 175 -15.41 -42.75 19.88
C SER A 175 -14.81 -43.04 21.26
N VAL A 176 -14.53 -42.01 22.05
CA VAL A 176 -14.00 -42.14 23.42
C VAL A 176 -15.04 -42.71 24.37
N VAL A 177 -16.29 -42.25 24.29
CA VAL A 177 -17.40 -42.73 25.14
C VAL A 177 -17.71 -44.21 24.88
N ASN A 178 -17.70 -44.65 23.60
CA ASN A 178 -17.91 -46.06 23.26
C ASN A 178 -16.74 -46.95 23.70
N THR A 179 -15.49 -46.49 23.55
CA THR A 179 -14.32 -47.24 24.01
C THR A 179 -14.32 -47.44 25.54
N VAL A 180 -14.78 -46.43 26.29
CA VAL A 180 -14.92 -46.54 27.77
C VAL A 180 -16.01 -47.54 28.13
N LYS A 181 -17.18 -47.53 27.47
CA LYS A 181 -18.27 -48.48 27.73
C LYS A 181 -17.86 -49.94 27.47
N ASP A 182 -17.14 -50.21 26.38
CA ASP A 182 -16.67 -51.55 26.06
C ASP A 182 -15.64 -52.06 27.08
N SER A 183 -14.81 -51.17 27.64
CA SER A 183 -13.85 -51.53 28.69
C SER A 183 -14.52 -51.78 30.06
N THR A 184 -15.67 -51.19 30.37
CA THR A 184 -16.41 -51.45 31.62
C THR A 184 -17.36 -52.65 31.52
N ALA A 185 -17.79 -53.03 30.32
CA ALA A 185 -18.63 -54.22 30.09
C ALA A 185 -17.84 -55.54 30.07
N ALA A 186 -16.51 -55.48 29.97
CA ALA A 186 -15.62 -56.65 29.94
C ALA A 186 -15.08 -57.06 31.34
N LYS A 187 -15.68 -56.59 32.44
CA LYS A 187 -15.40 -57.00 33.82
C LYS A 187 -16.62 -57.62 34.46
#